data_AF-D0NMH0-F1
#
_entry.id   AF-D0NMH0-F1
#
_cell.length_a   1.000
_cell.length_b   1.000
_cell.length_c   1.000
_cell.angle_alpha   90.00
_cell.angle_beta   90.00
_cell.angle_gamma   90.00
#
_symmetry.space_group_name_H-M   'P 1'
#
loop_
_entity.id
_entity.type
_entity.pdbx_description
1 polymer ?
#
loop_
_entity_poly.entity_id
_entity_poly.type
_entity_poly.pdbx_seq_one_letter_code
_entity_poly.pdbx_strand_id
1 'polypeptide(L)'
;MIREVARRAVSLPRCIRHFSSSPDVQPPSPTALSQYVKRILDRTDQLRRYQENDVFPPSNWQLRNCYLYALLQQPTKTEIDAVEFLEGAKFASECVIRAMHSQDLIDFAGEKAPRPPLADEMEQMFESMCYQVQFLPRVKRLGLGVSSLELRELDFTGVHLSGVSFKRPTRATLKTEEKLLAVGKQAMAQQKQKMKEMGGRPNFAELMSGFRSVKEQLESVEMEPHDGSETLERLQLSTLIHTKQTVEAVSAKTAERIAVKTEVKTLMCFESLVTDPQDVDWQITRMKQYGRVVSRELVDLNAG
;
A
#
# COMPACT_ATOMS: atom_id res chain seq x y z
N MET A 1 -13.93 11.47 33.86
CA MET A 1 -14.62 12.19 32.77
C MET A 1 -13.64 12.40 31.65
N ILE A 2 -13.66 11.50 30.67
CA ILE A 2 -12.73 11.45 29.54
C ILE A 2 -13.31 12.37 28.46
N ARG A 3 -12.57 13.42 28.10
CA ARG A 3 -12.92 14.32 26.99
C ARG A 3 -12.51 13.66 25.69
N GLU A 4 -13.50 13.32 24.87
CA GLU A 4 -13.33 12.94 23.47
C GLU A 4 -12.70 14.12 22.70
N VAL A 5 -11.56 13.87 22.06
CA VAL A 5 -10.94 14.81 21.14
C VAL A 5 -11.46 14.49 19.74
N ALA A 6 -12.33 15.37 19.25
CA ALA A 6 -12.86 15.34 17.89
C ALA A 6 -11.71 15.44 16.87
N ARG A 7 -11.64 14.45 15.97
CA ARG A 7 -10.78 14.50 14.78
C ARG A 7 -11.32 15.59 13.85
N ARG A 8 -10.62 16.72 13.75
CA ARG A 8 -10.85 17.72 12.69
C ARG A 8 -10.16 17.22 11.42
N ALA A 9 -10.95 16.69 10.49
CA ALA A 9 -10.56 16.55 9.10
C ALA A 9 -10.38 17.95 8.51
N VAL A 10 -9.22 18.20 7.91
CA VAL A 10 -8.97 19.42 7.13
C VAL A 10 -9.68 19.23 5.79
N SER A 11 -10.81 19.92 5.60
CA SER A 11 -11.55 19.95 4.35
C SER A 11 -10.96 21.01 3.42
N LEU A 12 -10.59 20.60 2.20
CA LEU A 12 -10.38 21.51 1.07
C LEU A 12 -11.69 21.61 0.26
N PRO A 13 -12.00 22.77 -0.34
CA PRO A 13 -13.33 23.08 -0.85
C PRO A 13 -13.61 22.36 -2.18
N ARG A 14 -14.52 21.37 -2.17
CA ARG A 14 -15.04 20.73 -3.39
C ARG A 14 -16.10 21.61 -4.04
N CYS A 15 -15.80 22.09 -5.24
CA CYS A 15 -16.73 22.81 -6.10
C CYS A 15 -17.45 21.81 -7.02
N ILE A 16 -18.77 21.68 -6.80
CA ILE A 16 -19.83 21.59 -7.82
C ILE A 16 -20.21 20.24 -8.47
N ARG A 17 -21.53 20.00 -8.35
CA ARG A 17 -22.56 19.34 -9.21
C ARG A 17 -22.92 17.87 -8.95
N HIS A 18 -24.13 17.72 -8.42
CA HIS A 18 -24.94 16.51 -8.26
C HIS A 18 -25.40 15.93 -9.59
N PHE A 19 -25.51 14.58 -9.67
CA PHE A 19 -26.61 13.86 -10.33
C PHE A 19 -26.83 12.46 -9.68
N SER A 20 -28.09 12.20 -9.27
CA SER A 20 -28.87 10.93 -9.08
C SER A 20 -28.19 9.56 -9.27
N SER A 21 -28.59 8.42 -8.68
CA SER A 21 -29.69 7.94 -7.83
C SER A 21 -29.28 6.55 -7.30
N SER A 22 -29.66 6.20 -6.07
CA SER A 22 -29.33 4.91 -5.44
C SER A 22 -30.05 3.71 -6.09
N PRO A 23 -29.40 2.55 -6.31
CA PRO A 23 -30.12 1.30 -6.47
C PRO A 23 -29.88 0.31 -5.33
N ASP A 24 -31.01 -0.28 -4.99
CA ASP A 24 -31.32 -1.35 -4.05
C ASP A 24 -30.43 -2.59 -4.17
N VAL A 25 -30.20 -3.26 -3.03
CA VAL A 25 -29.34 -4.44 -2.91
C VAL A 25 -30.11 -5.68 -3.37
N GLN A 26 -29.67 -6.33 -4.45
CA GLN A 26 -30.12 -7.68 -4.82
C GLN A 26 -28.95 -8.63 -5.14
N PRO A 27 -29.09 -9.94 -4.85
CA PRO A 27 -28.12 -10.98 -5.24
C PRO A 27 -27.96 -11.02 -6.78
N PRO A 28 -26.90 -11.65 -7.34
CA PRO A 28 -26.58 -11.56 -8.76
C PRO A 28 -27.71 -12.18 -9.59
N SER A 29 -28.64 -11.34 -10.03
CA SER A 29 -29.68 -11.67 -10.98
C SER A 29 -29.04 -11.90 -12.35
N PRO A 30 -29.68 -12.65 -13.27
CA PRO A 30 -29.26 -12.74 -14.68
C PRO A 30 -29.02 -11.36 -15.30
N THR A 31 -29.74 -10.35 -14.80
CA THR A 31 -29.61 -8.93 -15.10
C THR A 31 -28.23 -8.36 -14.72
N ALA A 32 -27.66 -8.71 -13.57
CA ALA A 32 -26.35 -8.20 -13.13
C ALA A 32 -25.19 -8.72 -14.01
N LEU A 33 -25.21 -9.98 -14.40
CA LEU A 33 -24.23 -10.55 -15.35
C LEU A 33 -24.39 -9.90 -16.73
N SER A 34 -25.62 -9.72 -17.20
CA SER A 34 -25.87 -9.05 -18.48
C SER A 34 -25.37 -7.59 -18.48
N GLN A 35 -25.56 -6.87 -17.38
CA GLN A 35 -25.06 -5.50 -17.21
C GLN A 35 -23.53 -5.45 -17.15
N TYR A 36 -22.90 -6.39 -16.47
CA TYR A 36 -21.44 -6.51 -16.46
C TYR A 36 -20.85 -6.80 -17.85
N VAL A 37 -21.42 -7.77 -18.57
CA VAL A 37 -21.00 -8.08 -19.95
C VAL A 37 -21.22 -6.88 -20.87
N LYS A 38 -22.36 -6.21 -20.74
CA LYS A 38 -22.64 -4.97 -21.48
C LYS A 38 -21.60 -3.89 -21.20
N ARG A 39 -21.22 -3.66 -19.94
CA ARG A 39 -20.16 -2.69 -19.58
C ARG A 39 -18.82 -3.00 -20.21
N ILE A 40 -18.43 -4.28 -20.27
CA ILE A 40 -17.19 -4.70 -20.94
C ILE A 40 -17.25 -4.38 -22.43
N LEU A 41 -18.36 -4.72 -23.10
CA LEU A 41 -18.51 -4.51 -24.54
C LEU A 41 -18.58 -3.01 -24.88
N ASP A 42 -19.38 -2.23 -24.14
CA ASP A 42 -19.56 -0.80 -24.34
C ASP A 42 -18.25 -0.01 -24.15
N ARG A 43 -17.28 -0.57 -23.40
CA ARG A 43 -16.02 0.10 -23.05
C ARG A 43 -14.80 -0.47 -23.76
N THR A 44 -15.00 -1.25 -24.83
CA THR A 44 -13.89 -1.92 -25.55
C THR A 44 -12.79 -0.94 -26.00
N ASP A 45 -13.13 0.31 -26.32
CA ASP A 45 -12.15 1.34 -26.67
C ASP A 45 -11.20 1.69 -25.51
N GLN A 46 -11.63 1.55 -24.25
CA GLN A 46 -10.75 1.70 -23.09
C GLN A 46 -9.65 0.65 -23.05
N LEU A 47 -9.96 -0.59 -23.46
CA LEU A 47 -8.94 -1.64 -23.53
C LEU A 47 -7.85 -1.27 -24.55
N ARG A 48 -8.22 -0.65 -25.68
CA ARG A 48 -7.25 -0.13 -26.66
C ARG A 48 -6.41 0.98 -26.04
N ARG A 49 -7.04 1.97 -25.40
CA ARG A 49 -6.32 3.03 -24.68
C ARG A 49 -5.35 2.47 -23.64
N TYR A 50 -5.74 1.42 -22.91
CA TYR A 50 -4.88 0.76 -21.92
C TYR A 50 -3.68 0.05 -22.56
N GLN A 51 -3.85 -0.52 -23.76
CA GLN A 51 -2.74 -1.10 -24.52
C GLN A 51 -1.79 -0.02 -25.04
N GLU A 52 -2.32 1.11 -25.55
CA GLU A 52 -1.53 2.24 -26.05
C GLU A 52 -0.71 2.95 -24.95
N ASN A 53 -1.19 2.92 -23.71
CA ASN A 53 -0.52 3.52 -22.56
C ASN A 53 0.29 2.51 -21.72
N ASP A 54 0.57 1.31 -22.26
CA ASP A 54 1.33 0.25 -21.58
C ASP A 54 0.80 -0.07 -20.17
N VAL A 55 -0.52 0.03 -19.96
CA VAL A 55 -1.14 -0.21 -18.64
C VAL A 55 -0.84 -1.62 -18.16
N PHE A 56 -0.78 -2.60 -19.07
CA PHE A 56 -0.45 -3.97 -18.72
C PHE A 56 1.02 -4.28 -19.04
N PRO A 57 1.71 -5.13 -18.24
CA PRO A 57 3.08 -5.51 -18.52
C PRO A 57 3.23 -6.10 -19.93
N PRO A 58 4.28 -5.75 -20.70
CA PRO A 58 4.48 -6.27 -22.05
C PRO A 58 4.74 -7.78 -22.09
N SER A 59 5.17 -8.36 -20.97
CA SER A 59 5.35 -9.82 -20.82
C SER A 59 4.04 -10.59 -20.60
N ASN A 60 2.91 -9.90 -20.39
CA ASN A 60 1.62 -10.57 -20.23
C ASN A 60 1.07 -11.06 -21.57
N TRP A 61 0.43 -12.22 -21.52
CA TRP A 61 -0.38 -12.69 -22.64
C TRP A 61 -1.67 -11.87 -22.78
N GLN A 62 -2.16 -11.69 -24.00
CA GLN A 62 -3.34 -10.86 -24.27
C GLN A 62 -4.58 -11.30 -23.46
N LEU A 63 -4.81 -12.60 -23.30
CA LEU A 63 -5.92 -13.13 -22.48
C LEU A 63 -5.82 -12.68 -21.02
N ARG A 64 -4.62 -12.58 -20.47
CA ARG A 64 -4.40 -12.06 -19.12
C ARG A 64 -4.77 -10.58 -19.05
N ASN A 65 -4.42 -9.80 -20.06
CA ASN A 65 -4.77 -8.38 -20.13
C ASN A 65 -6.29 -8.19 -20.25
N CYS A 66 -6.96 -8.98 -21.09
CA CYS A 66 -8.42 -8.98 -21.19
C CYS A 66 -9.08 -9.37 -19.85
N TYR A 67 -8.54 -10.36 -19.14
CA TYR A 67 -9.02 -10.75 -17.82
C TYR A 67 -8.86 -9.62 -16.79
N LEU A 68 -7.68 -8.99 -16.71
CA LEU A 68 -7.46 -7.85 -15.81
C LEU A 68 -8.37 -6.67 -16.14
N TYR A 69 -8.56 -6.39 -17.43
CA TYR A 69 -9.52 -5.38 -17.90
C TYR A 69 -10.95 -5.70 -17.47
N ALA A 70 -11.40 -6.94 -17.65
CA ALA A 70 -12.74 -7.35 -17.22
C ALA A 70 -12.93 -7.17 -15.71
N LEU A 71 -11.92 -7.54 -14.91
CA LEU A 71 -11.96 -7.31 -13.46
C LEU A 71 -12.07 -5.84 -13.07
N LEU A 72 -11.44 -4.92 -13.82
CA LEU A 72 -11.59 -3.47 -13.57
C LEU A 72 -13.03 -2.97 -13.78
N GLN A 73 -13.84 -3.68 -14.55
CA GLN A 73 -15.25 -3.35 -14.78
C GLN A 73 -16.19 -3.93 -13.71
N GLN A 74 -15.67 -4.64 -12.72
CA GLN A 74 -16.50 -5.26 -11.68
C GLN A 74 -17.13 -4.26 -10.69
N PRO A 75 -16.41 -3.23 -10.18
CA PRO A 75 -17.01 -2.22 -9.31
C PRO A 75 -18.29 -1.65 -9.93
N THR A 76 -19.36 -1.59 -9.16
CA THR A 76 -20.70 -1.23 -9.67
C THR A 76 -21.00 0.25 -9.54
N LYS A 77 -20.40 0.91 -8.54
CA LYS A 77 -20.67 2.30 -8.21
C LYS A 77 -19.60 3.28 -8.69
N THR A 78 -18.41 2.78 -8.98
CA THR A 78 -17.23 3.58 -9.32
C THR A 78 -16.57 3.04 -10.57
N GLU A 79 -16.12 3.93 -11.44
CA GLU A 79 -15.29 3.58 -12.59
C GLU A 79 -13.82 3.90 -12.28
N ILE A 80 -12.94 2.96 -12.59
CA ILE A 80 -11.50 3.11 -12.34
C ILE A 80 -10.80 3.26 -13.68
N ASP A 81 -10.27 4.45 -13.94
CA ASP A 81 -9.34 4.66 -15.05
C ASP A 81 -7.97 4.13 -14.63
N ALA A 82 -7.53 3.04 -15.27
CA ALA A 82 -6.26 2.42 -14.96
C ALA A 82 -5.05 3.30 -15.33
N VAL A 83 -5.18 4.20 -16.30
CA VAL A 83 -4.11 5.13 -16.69
C VAL A 83 -3.90 6.15 -15.57
N GLU A 84 -4.98 6.82 -15.13
CA GLU A 84 -4.94 7.78 -14.02
C GLU A 84 -4.47 7.11 -12.72
N PHE A 85 -4.96 5.90 -12.44
CA PHE A 85 -4.52 5.12 -11.30
C PHE A 85 -3.00 4.84 -11.33
N LEU A 86 -2.43 4.48 -12.49
CA LEU A 86 -0.99 4.21 -12.61
C LEU A 86 -0.15 5.47 -12.48
N GLU A 87 -0.64 6.64 -12.89
CA GLU A 87 0.01 7.92 -12.62
C GLU A 87 0.06 8.21 -11.11
N GLY A 88 -1.07 8.03 -10.42
CA GLY A 88 -1.14 8.14 -8.96
C GLY A 88 -0.24 7.13 -8.25
N ALA A 89 -0.19 5.89 -8.73
CA ALA A 89 0.67 4.85 -8.18
C ALA A 89 2.16 5.14 -8.42
N LYS A 90 2.52 5.72 -9.56
CA LYS A 90 3.89 6.19 -9.85
C LYS A 90 4.29 7.29 -8.86
N PHE A 91 3.44 8.29 -8.68
CA PHE A 91 3.67 9.36 -7.71
C PHE A 91 3.83 8.82 -6.29
N ALA A 92 2.92 7.95 -5.84
CA ALA A 92 3.00 7.32 -4.53
C ALA A 92 4.29 6.50 -4.38
N SER A 93 4.68 5.74 -5.40
CA SER A 93 5.93 4.98 -5.40
C SER A 93 7.17 5.88 -5.31
N GLU A 94 7.17 7.02 -6.00
CA GLU A 94 8.25 8.01 -5.92
C GLU A 94 8.37 8.56 -4.50
N CYS A 95 7.26 9.00 -3.88
CA CYS A 95 7.24 9.46 -2.50
C CYS A 95 7.82 8.41 -1.55
N VAL A 96 7.39 7.16 -1.68
CA VAL A 96 7.86 6.03 -0.87
C VAL A 96 9.35 5.78 -1.07
N ILE A 97 9.83 5.73 -2.31
CA ILE A 97 11.25 5.49 -2.61
C ILE A 97 12.12 6.62 -2.07
N ARG A 98 11.72 7.88 -2.24
CA ARG A 98 12.45 9.03 -1.70
C ARG A 98 12.47 9.00 -0.17
N ALA A 99 11.33 8.73 0.45
CA ALA A 99 11.22 8.62 1.90
C ALA A 99 12.12 7.51 2.46
N MET A 100 12.22 6.37 1.79
CA MET A 100 13.12 5.28 2.19
C MET A 100 14.59 5.66 2.22
N HIS A 101 14.99 6.66 1.43
CA HIS A 101 16.36 7.17 1.37
C HIS A 101 16.54 8.51 2.11
N SER A 102 15.53 8.95 2.86
CA SER A 102 15.65 10.14 3.72
C SER A 102 16.37 9.77 5.02
N GLN A 103 17.38 10.56 5.37
CA GLN A 103 18.16 10.35 6.59
C GLN A 103 17.28 10.43 7.85
N ASP A 104 16.34 11.36 7.90
CA ASP A 104 15.43 11.53 9.05
C ASP A 104 14.61 10.26 9.32
N LEU A 105 14.09 9.65 8.25
CA LEU A 105 13.28 8.44 8.36
C LEU A 105 14.15 7.21 8.67
N ILE A 106 15.37 7.16 8.15
CA ILE A 106 16.36 6.14 8.48
C ILE A 106 16.72 6.19 9.97
N ASP A 107 17.00 7.37 10.51
CA ASP A 107 17.37 7.53 11.92
C ASP A 107 16.18 7.25 12.84
N PHE A 108 14.97 7.66 12.46
CA PHE A 108 13.75 7.26 13.17
C PHE A 108 13.53 5.74 13.16
N ALA A 109 13.61 5.08 12.00
CA ALA A 109 13.46 3.63 11.89
C ALA A 109 14.58 2.87 12.63
N GLY A 110 15.76 3.49 12.74
CA GLY A 110 16.89 3.03 13.53
C GLY A 110 16.78 3.25 15.04
N GLU A 111 15.71 3.92 15.51
CA GLU A 111 15.51 4.35 16.90
C GLU A 111 16.60 5.32 17.41
N LYS A 112 17.21 6.08 16.50
CA LYS A 112 18.24 7.09 16.79
C LYS A 112 17.69 8.51 16.89
N ALA A 113 16.53 8.76 16.27
CA ALA A 113 15.88 10.07 16.21
C ALA A 113 14.39 9.96 16.60
N PRO A 114 13.77 11.08 17.07
CA PRO A 114 12.33 11.14 17.25
C PRO A 114 11.59 11.01 15.90
N ARG A 115 10.27 10.85 15.98
CA ARG A 115 9.40 10.67 14.82
C ARG A 115 9.33 11.95 13.96
N PRO A 116 9.77 11.93 12.68
CA PRO A 116 9.70 13.09 11.80
C PRO A 116 8.32 13.24 11.14
N PRO A 117 7.95 14.43 10.64
CA PRO A 117 6.69 14.64 9.90
C PRO A 117 6.52 13.70 8.71
N LEU A 118 7.63 13.37 8.03
CA LEU A 118 7.64 12.41 6.92
C LEU A 118 7.15 11.02 7.35
N ALA A 119 7.33 10.62 8.60
CA ALA A 119 6.80 9.35 9.11
C ALA A 119 5.27 9.37 9.22
N ASP A 120 4.66 10.52 9.49
CA ASP A 120 3.20 10.68 9.53
C ASP A 120 2.60 10.62 8.12
N GLU A 121 3.24 11.28 7.15
CA GLU A 121 2.85 11.18 5.74
C GLU A 121 2.94 9.73 5.24
N MET A 122 4.04 9.04 5.50
CA MET A 122 4.19 7.64 5.12
C MET A 122 3.20 6.72 5.86
N GLU A 123 2.92 6.96 7.14
CA GLU A 123 1.93 6.13 7.85
C GLU A 123 0.51 6.33 7.30
N GLN A 124 0.17 7.51 6.77
CA GLN A 124 -1.13 7.76 6.12
C GLN A 124 -1.26 7.06 4.76
N MET A 125 -0.17 6.94 4.01
CA MET A 125 -0.18 6.29 2.68
C MET A 125 -0.30 4.76 2.73
N PHE A 126 0.04 4.15 3.87
CA PHE A 126 0.09 2.71 4.04
C PHE A 126 -1.04 2.21 4.93
N GLU A 127 -1.48 0.98 4.68
CA GLU A 127 -2.17 0.22 5.71
C GLU A 127 -1.19 0.02 6.89
N SER A 128 -1.71 0.18 8.10
CA SER A 128 -0.88 0.33 9.29
C SER A 128 0.02 -0.88 9.59
N MET A 129 -0.43 -2.11 9.35
CA MET A 129 0.43 -3.29 9.48
C MET A 129 1.50 -3.33 8.39
N CYS A 130 1.18 -2.95 7.15
CA CYS A 130 2.17 -2.84 6.08
C CYS A 130 3.25 -1.81 6.42
N TYR A 131 2.88 -0.66 6.97
CA TYR A 131 3.82 0.37 7.44
C TYR A 131 4.79 -0.17 8.49
N GLN A 132 4.25 -0.82 9.53
CA GLN A 132 5.03 -1.28 10.68
C GLN A 132 5.88 -2.53 10.38
N VAL A 133 5.37 -3.47 9.59
CA VAL A 133 5.97 -4.80 9.41
C VAL A 133 6.80 -4.92 8.12
N GLN A 134 6.48 -4.14 7.08
CA GLN A 134 7.19 -4.20 5.80
C GLN A 134 8.03 -2.95 5.56
N PHE A 135 7.43 -1.76 5.66
CA PHE A 135 8.08 -0.51 5.28
C PHE A 135 9.18 -0.10 6.27
N LEU A 136 8.87 0.15 7.54
CA LEU A 136 9.87 0.58 8.53
C LEU A 136 11.07 -0.37 8.67
N PRO A 137 10.89 -1.71 8.74
CA PRO A 137 12.03 -2.63 8.78
C PRO A 137 12.89 -2.59 7.52
N ARG A 138 12.32 -2.21 6.37
CA ARG A 138 13.08 -2.01 5.14
C ARG A 138 13.89 -0.72 5.18
N VAL A 139 13.30 0.39 5.63
CA VAL A 139 14.02 1.67 5.85
C VAL A 139 15.17 1.46 6.84
N LYS A 140 14.92 0.80 7.97
CA LYS A 140 15.96 0.49 8.97
C LYS A 140 17.14 -0.28 8.36
N ARG A 141 16.86 -1.27 7.49
CA ARG A 141 17.91 -2.07 6.84
C ARG A 141 18.77 -1.27 5.88
N LEU A 142 18.20 -0.26 5.20
CA LEU A 142 18.97 0.62 4.32
C LEU A 142 20.00 1.45 5.11
N GLY A 143 19.66 1.84 6.34
CA GLY A 143 20.57 2.56 7.24
C GLY A 143 21.64 1.72 7.93
N LEU A 144 21.66 0.39 7.76
CA LEU A 144 22.63 -0.47 8.45
C LEU A 144 24.02 -0.36 7.82
N GLY A 145 25.00 0.06 8.63
CA GLY A 145 26.40 0.14 8.21
C GLY A 145 26.75 1.38 7.37
N VAL A 146 25.80 2.28 7.17
CA VAL A 146 25.98 3.56 6.47
C VAL A 146 25.82 4.73 7.44
N SER A 147 26.65 5.76 7.28
CA SER A 147 26.54 7.02 8.03
C SER A 147 25.66 8.04 7.33
N SER A 148 25.61 8.00 5.99
CA SER A 148 24.65 8.75 5.19
C SER A 148 24.23 7.93 3.97
N LEU A 149 23.00 8.16 3.53
CA LEU A 149 22.41 7.53 2.35
C LEU A 149 21.61 8.60 1.60
N GLU A 150 21.85 8.76 0.30
CA GLU A 150 21.16 9.76 -0.51
C GLU A 150 20.80 9.19 -1.88
N LEU A 151 19.53 9.34 -2.26
CA LEU A 151 19.05 9.00 -3.59
C LEU A 151 19.38 10.16 -4.55
N ARG A 152 20.32 9.92 -5.47
CA ARG A 152 20.76 10.92 -6.47
C ARG A 152 19.87 10.93 -7.70
N GLU A 153 19.57 9.74 -8.23
CA GLU A 153 18.79 9.58 -9.45
C GLU A 153 17.70 8.53 -9.24
N LEU A 154 16.53 8.79 -9.81
CA LEU A 154 15.39 7.88 -9.80
C LEU A 154 14.64 8.00 -11.12
N ASP A 155 14.81 6.99 -11.97
CA ASP A 155 14.12 6.90 -13.25
C ASP A 155 13.13 5.75 -13.23
N PHE A 156 11.91 6.01 -13.68
CA PHE A 156 10.90 4.98 -13.90
C PHE A 156 11.01 4.45 -15.32
N THR A 157 11.31 3.16 -15.47
CA THR A 157 11.43 2.49 -16.77
C THR A 157 10.18 1.71 -17.17
N GLY A 158 9.23 1.55 -16.25
CA GLY A 158 7.91 0.98 -16.53
C GLY A 158 7.02 0.97 -15.31
N VAL A 159 5.73 1.26 -15.50
CA VAL A 159 4.70 1.26 -14.44
C VAL A 159 3.48 0.56 -15.01
N HIS A 160 3.12 -0.58 -14.46
CA HIS A 160 2.08 -1.43 -15.03
C HIS A 160 1.14 -1.99 -13.98
N LEU A 161 -0.11 -2.20 -14.35
CA LEU A 161 -1.10 -2.95 -13.59
C LEU A 161 -0.87 -4.45 -13.78
N SER A 162 -0.40 -5.09 -12.73
CA SER A 162 -0.03 -6.52 -12.71
C SER A 162 -1.09 -7.42 -12.08
N GLY A 163 -2.07 -6.86 -11.37
CA GLY A 163 -3.14 -7.62 -10.73
C GLY A 163 -4.32 -6.76 -10.33
N VAL A 164 -5.51 -7.34 -10.38
CA VAL A 164 -6.77 -6.76 -9.94
C VAL A 164 -7.47 -7.80 -9.08
N SER A 165 -8.01 -7.40 -7.94
CA SER A 165 -8.80 -8.25 -7.05
C SER A 165 -9.98 -7.44 -6.54
N PHE A 166 -11.17 -8.01 -6.64
CA PHE A 166 -12.41 -7.37 -6.24
C PHE A 166 -13.16 -8.31 -5.31
N LYS A 167 -13.62 -7.76 -4.18
CA LYS A 167 -14.37 -8.50 -3.17
C LYS A 167 -15.55 -7.66 -2.71
N ARG A 168 -16.60 -8.34 -2.23
CA ARG A 168 -17.74 -7.72 -1.56
C ARG A 168 -17.86 -8.18 -0.11
N PRO A 169 -16.97 -7.74 0.80
CA PRO A 169 -17.11 -8.06 2.21
C PRO A 169 -18.39 -7.43 2.80
N THR A 170 -18.97 -8.10 3.79
CA THR A 170 -20.00 -7.50 4.63
C THR A 170 -19.35 -6.54 5.64
N ARG A 171 -20.12 -5.57 6.14
CA ARG A 171 -19.67 -4.65 7.20
C ARG A 171 -19.22 -5.42 8.45
N ALA A 172 -19.89 -6.52 8.79
CA ALA A 172 -19.49 -7.46 9.84
C ALA A 172 -18.07 -8.02 9.62
N THR A 173 -17.76 -8.41 8.38
CA THR A 173 -16.43 -8.92 8.02
C THR A 173 -15.37 -7.84 8.20
N LEU A 174 -15.65 -6.60 7.77
CA LEU A 174 -14.72 -5.49 7.93
C LEU A 174 -14.47 -5.12 9.40
N LYS A 175 -15.51 -5.03 10.23
CA LYS A 175 -15.36 -4.78 11.69
C LYS A 175 -14.47 -5.84 12.35
N THR A 176 -14.62 -7.09 11.92
CA THR A 176 -13.81 -8.21 12.39
C THR A 176 -12.35 -8.06 11.96
N GLU A 177 -12.10 -7.69 10.70
CA GLU A 177 -10.75 -7.40 10.19
C GLU A 177 -10.11 -6.21 10.91
N GLU A 178 -10.83 -5.11 11.11
CA GLU A 178 -10.35 -3.92 11.84
C GLU A 178 -9.96 -4.26 13.28
N LYS A 179 -10.79 -5.06 13.97
CA LYS A 179 -10.46 -5.51 15.33
C LYS A 179 -9.23 -6.40 15.31
N LEU A 180 -9.11 -7.32 14.35
CA LEU A 180 -7.92 -8.15 14.20
C LEU A 180 -6.66 -7.32 13.98
N LEU A 181 -6.74 -6.26 13.17
CA LEU A 181 -5.62 -5.33 12.98
C LEU A 181 -5.28 -4.57 14.27
N ALA A 182 -6.28 -4.06 15.01
CA ALA A 182 -6.07 -3.37 16.27
C ALA A 182 -5.40 -4.27 17.32
N VAL A 183 -5.86 -5.51 17.42
CA VAL A 183 -5.29 -6.54 18.31
C VAL A 183 -3.87 -6.88 17.87
N GLY A 184 -3.63 -7.07 16.58
CA GLY A 184 -2.29 -7.32 16.02
C GLY A 184 -1.30 -6.20 16.37
N LYS A 185 -1.71 -4.93 16.24
CA LYS A 185 -0.90 -3.77 16.63
C LYS A 185 -0.56 -3.78 18.12
N GLN A 186 -1.55 -4.04 18.97
CA GLN A 186 -1.35 -4.11 20.43
C GLN A 186 -0.38 -5.24 20.80
N ALA A 187 -0.56 -6.42 20.21
CA ALA A 187 0.32 -7.57 20.43
C ALA A 187 1.77 -7.28 20.01
N MET A 188 1.97 -6.63 18.86
CA MET A 188 3.31 -6.21 18.43
C MET A 188 3.94 -5.16 19.35
N ALA A 189 3.16 -4.18 19.83
CA ALA A 189 3.66 -3.17 20.76
C ALA A 189 4.11 -3.81 22.09
N GLN A 190 3.30 -4.72 22.64
CA GLN A 190 3.64 -5.48 23.84
C GLN A 190 4.87 -6.36 23.64
N GLN A 191 4.96 -7.05 22.51
CA GLN A 191 6.12 -7.87 22.18
C GLN A 191 7.39 -7.02 22.05
N LYS A 192 7.31 -5.86 21.39
CA LYS A 192 8.44 -4.94 21.24
C LYS A 192 8.92 -4.41 22.59
N GLN A 193 8.01 -4.05 23.50
CA GLN A 193 8.35 -3.63 24.85
C GLN A 193 9.03 -4.76 25.64
N LYS A 194 8.46 -5.97 25.61
CA LYS A 194 9.04 -7.15 26.27
C LYS A 194 10.41 -7.55 25.71
N MET A 195 10.63 -7.44 24.40
CA MET A 195 11.95 -7.71 23.82
C MET A 195 13.00 -6.68 24.26
N LYS A 196 12.60 -5.43 24.51
CA LYS A 196 13.49 -4.41 25.11
C LYS A 196 13.80 -4.72 26.58
N GLU A 197 12.84 -5.26 27.32
CA GLU A 197 12.99 -5.59 28.74
C GLU A 197 13.74 -6.90 28.99
N MET A 198 13.52 -7.94 28.18
CA MET A 198 14.07 -9.29 28.42
C MET A 198 15.28 -9.67 27.56
N GLY A 199 15.64 -8.88 26.54
CA GLY A 199 16.79 -9.17 25.66
C GLY A 199 16.76 -10.52 24.92
N GLY A 200 15.63 -11.23 24.94
CA GLY A 200 15.49 -12.63 24.51
C GLY A 200 14.41 -12.88 23.46
N ARG A 201 14.50 -14.04 22.78
CA ARG A 201 13.48 -14.49 21.81
C ARG A 201 12.20 -14.95 22.52
N PRO A 202 11.01 -14.70 21.93
CA PRO A 202 9.74 -15.10 22.52
C PRO A 202 9.61 -16.62 22.64
N ASN A 203 9.06 -17.10 23.75
CA ASN A 203 8.83 -18.53 24.01
C ASN A 203 7.56 -19.01 23.28
N PHE A 204 7.55 -20.26 22.79
CA PHE A 204 6.43 -20.86 22.05
C PHE A 204 5.11 -20.85 22.84
N ALA A 205 5.18 -21.08 24.16
CA ALA A 205 4.01 -21.03 25.04
C ALA A 205 3.36 -19.62 25.11
N GLU A 206 4.17 -18.55 25.02
CA GLU A 206 3.67 -17.17 24.99
C GLU A 206 3.03 -16.81 23.64
N LEU A 207 3.55 -17.37 22.56
CA LEU A 207 2.98 -17.20 21.22
C LEU A 207 1.57 -17.81 21.16
N MET A 208 1.38 -18.99 21.76
CA MET A 208 0.09 -19.66 21.84
C MET A 208 -0.91 -18.97 22.77
N SER A 209 -0.48 -18.37 23.88
CA SER A 209 -1.37 -17.58 24.74
C SER A 209 -1.81 -16.28 24.06
N GLY A 210 -0.93 -15.64 23.30
CA GLY A 210 -1.27 -14.50 22.44
C GLY A 210 -2.37 -14.85 21.43
N PHE A 211 -2.25 -15.98 20.71
CA PHE A 211 -3.29 -16.43 19.78
C PHE A 211 -4.64 -16.69 20.45
N ARG A 212 -4.67 -17.26 21.66
CA ARG A 212 -5.91 -17.46 22.42
C ARG A 212 -6.56 -16.12 22.78
N SER A 213 -5.77 -15.16 23.26
CA SER A 213 -6.25 -13.81 23.58
C SER A 213 -6.80 -13.08 22.34
N VAL A 214 -6.13 -13.21 21.19
CA VAL A 214 -6.62 -12.66 19.91
C VAL A 214 -7.97 -13.28 19.54
N LYS A 215 -8.12 -14.60 19.70
CA LYS A 215 -9.38 -15.29 19.41
C LYS A 215 -10.52 -14.82 20.31
N GLU A 216 -10.31 -14.71 21.62
CA GLU A 216 -11.30 -14.19 22.57
C GLU A 216 -11.68 -12.72 22.28
N GLN A 217 -10.71 -11.90 21.88
CA GLN A 217 -10.97 -10.53 21.43
C GLN A 217 -11.74 -10.49 20.12
N LEU A 218 -11.54 -11.45 19.21
CA LEU A 218 -12.32 -11.54 17.97
C LEU A 218 -13.76 -12.00 18.22
N GLU A 219 -13.98 -12.91 19.17
CA GLU A 219 -15.31 -13.40 19.56
C GLU A 219 -16.16 -12.34 20.27
N SER A 220 -15.54 -11.27 20.79
CA SER A 220 -16.22 -10.12 21.41
C SER A 220 -16.51 -8.97 20.44
N VAL A 221 -16.46 -9.17 19.12
CA VAL A 221 -16.90 -8.15 18.16
C VAL A 221 -18.42 -8.00 18.28
N GLU A 222 -18.88 -6.85 18.80
CA GLU A 222 -20.31 -6.50 18.77
C GLU A 222 -20.73 -6.29 17.31
N MET A 223 -21.72 -7.05 16.86
CA MET A 223 -22.28 -6.97 15.52
C MET A 223 -23.73 -6.52 15.62
N GLU A 224 -24.05 -5.47 14.87
CA GLU A 224 -25.42 -5.03 14.71
C GLU A 224 -26.14 -5.94 13.70
N PRO A 225 -27.46 -6.13 13.81
CA PRO A 225 -28.21 -7.03 12.91
C PRO A 225 -28.07 -6.68 11.42
N HIS A 226 -27.84 -5.40 11.11
CA HIS A 226 -27.69 -4.88 9.74
C HIS A 226 -26.26 -5.02 9.19
N ASP A 227 -25.26 -5.26 10.03
CA ASP A 227 -23.86 -5.40 9.58
C ASP A 227 -23.65 -6.65 8.69
N GLY A 228 -24.51 -7.65 8.83
CA GLY A 228 -24.48 -8.87 8.05
C GLY A 228 -25.06 -8.74 6.64
N SER A 229 -25.91 -7.72 6.40
CA SER A 229 -26.58 -7.51 5.10
C SER A 229 -25.96 -6.38 4.28
N GLU A 230 -25.33 -5.40 4.91
CA GLU A 230 -24.63 -4.32 4.21
C GLU A 230 -23.30 -4.81 3.61
N THR A 231 -23.23 -4.89 2.28
CA THR A 231 -22.01 -5.26 1.55
C THR A 231 -21.30 -4.02 1.00
N LEU A 232 -19.98 -3.99 1.16
CA LEU A 232 -19.12 -2.93 0.66
C LEU A 232 -18.26 -3.46 -0.49
N GLU A 233 -17.92 -2.62 -1.46
CA GLU A 233 -17.06 -3.03 -2.57
C GLU A 233 -15.60 -2.72 -2.22
N ARG A 234 -14.74 -3.74 -2.24
CA ARG A 234 -13.30 -3.61 -1.95
C ARG A 234 -12.50 -3.95 -3.20
N LEU A 235 -11.72 -2.98 -3.66
CA LEU A 235 -10.87 -3.12 -4.83
C LEU A 235 -9.40 -3.10 -4.42
N GLN A 236 -8.64 -4.06 -4.96
CA GLN A 236 -7.20 -4.15 -4.80
C GLN A 236 -6.53 -4.14 -6.17
N LEU A 237 -5.60 -3.21 -6.35
CA LEU A 237 -4.83 -3.04 -7.58
C LEU A 237 -3.35 -3.24 -7.29
N SER A 238 -2.73 -4.20 -7.98
CA SER A 238 -1.32 -4.52 -7.82
C SER A 238 -0.52 -3.92 -8.97
N THR A 239 0.39 -3.02 -8.65
CA THR A 239 1.28 -2.37 -9.60
C THR A 239 2.64 -3.05 -9.62
N LEU A 240 3.20 -3.12 -10.82
CA LEU A 240 4.55 -3.55 -11.10
C LEU A 240 5.33 -2.35 -11.63
N ILE A 241 6.32 -1.92 -10.87
CA ILE A 241 7.09 -0.70 -11.11
C ILE A 241 8.54 -1.10 -11.30
N HIS A 242 9.13 -0.66 -12.41
CA HIS A 242 10.55 -0.82 -12.71
C HIS A 242 11.23 0.54 -12.57
N THR A 243 12.31 0.58 -11.80
CA THR A 243 13.10 1.79 -11.59
C THR A 243 14.59 1.53 -11.80
N LYS A 244 15.28 2.55 -12.29
CA LYS A 244 16.74 2.67 -12.22
C LYS A 244 17.06 3.73 -11.16
N GLN A 245 17.97 3.41 -10.25
CA GLN A 245 18.25 4.24 -9.09
C GLN A 245 19.74 4.37 -8.89
N THR A 246 20.21 5.59 -8.68
CA THR A 246 21.59 5.86 -8.24
C THR A 246 21.52 6.33 -6.80
N VAL A 247 22.12 5.55 -5.90
CA VAL A 247 22.17 5.85 -4.46
C VAL A 247 23.62 6.03 -4.06
N GLU A 248 23.90 7.15 -3.40
CA GLU A 248 25.18 7.36 -2.75
C GLU A 248 25.10 6.99 -1.29
N ALA A 249 26.07 6.23 -0.82
CA ALA A 249 26.20 5.83 0.57
C ALA A 249 27.59 6.17 1.09
N VAL A 250 27.67 6.64 2.33
CA VAL A 250 28.93 6.78 3.06
C VAL A 250 29.02 5.66 4.08
N SER A 251 30.11 4.89 4.03
CA SER A 251 30.38 3.81 4.97
C SER A 251 30.62 4.36 6.37
N ALA A 252 29.88 3.85 7.37
CA ALA A 252 30.09 4.24 8.76
C ALA A 252 31.46 3.78 9.32
N LYS A 253 32.11 2.80 8.67
CA LYS A 253 33.39 2.22 9.12
C LYS A 253 34.61 2.83 8.45
N THR A 254 34.51 3.09 7.14
CA THR A 254 35.64 3.50 6.32
C THR A 254 35.56 4.96 5.89
N ALA A 255 34.42 5.63 6.11
CA ALA A 255 34.11 6.97 5.59
C ALA A 255 34.18 7.07 4.04
N GLU A 256 34.33 5.93 3.35
CA GLU A 256 34.33 5.88 1.89
C GLU A 256 32.93 6.19 1.36
N ARG A 257 32.89 7.02 0.32
CA ARG A 257 31.68 7.34 -0.42
C ARG A 257 31.59 6.47 -1.66
N ILE A 258 30.42 5.85 -1.84
CA ILE A 258 30.18 4.90 -2.91
C ILE A 258 28.87 5.25 -3.58
N ALA A 259 28.90 5.38 -4.90
CA ALA A 259 27.71 5.46 -5.74
C ALA A 259 27.34 4.04 -6.22
N VAL A 260 26.09 3.65 -6.01
CA VAL A 260 25.57 2.34 -6.42
C VAL A 260 24.40 2.57 -7.37
N LYS A 261 24.55 2.06 -8.60
CA LYS A 261 23.45 2.02 -9.57
C LYS A 261 22.72 0.70 -9.43
N THR A 262 21.41 0.76 -9.30
CA THR A 262 20.56 -0.42 -9.13
C THR A 262 19.38 -0.38 -10.09
N GLU A 263 18.97 -1.57 -10.53
CA GLU A 263 17.69 -1.77 -11.19
C GLU A 263 16.76 -2.48 -10.20
N VAL A 264 15.62 -1.87 -9.92
CA VAL A 264 14.69 -2.32 -8.89
C VAL A 264 13.32 -2.59 -9.50
N LYS A 265 12.79 -3.76 -9.18
CA LYS A 265 11.43 -4.18 -9.43
C LYS A 265 10.63 -4.06 -8.14
N THR A 266 9.65 -3.18 -8.12
CA THR A 266 8.74 -2.94 -7.00
C THR A 266 7.35 -3.47 -7.33
N LEU A 267 6.81 -4.33 -6.48
CA LEU A 267 5.40 -4.74 -6.48
C LEU A 267 4.70 -4.00 -5.34
N MET A 268 3.74 -3.13 -5.66
CA MET A 268 2.94 -2.39 -4.68
C MET A 268 1.46 -2.70 -4.87
N CYS A 269 0.81 -3.16 -3.81
CA CYS A 269 -0.64 -3.38 -3.80
C CYS A 269 -1.32 -2.19 -3.13
N PHE A 270 -2.23 -1.58 -3.87
CA PHE A 270 -3.11 -0.53 -3.41
C PHE A 270 -4.49 -1.12 -3.16
N GLU A 271 -5.15 -0.64 -2.12
CA GLU A 271 -6.50 -1.05 -1.75
C GLU A 271 -7.36 0.18 -1.49
N SER A 272 -8.63 0.11 -1.88
CA SER A 272 -9.64 1.09 -1.52
C SER A 272 -11.01 0.43 -1.35
N LEU A 273 -11.81 0.99 -0.45
CA LEU A 273 -13.24 0.67 -0.33
C LEU A 273 -14.01 1.54 -1.33
N VAL A 274 -14.25 1.01 -2.52
CA VAL A 274 -14.87 1.71 -3.65
C VAL A 274 -16.40 1.79 -3.53
N THR A 275 -16.90 2.06 -2.32
CA THR A 275 -18.34 2.12 -2.03
C THR A 275 -18.99 3.33 -2.67
N ASP A 276 -18.30 4.47 -2.71
CA ASP A 276 -18.75 5.68 -3.40
C ASP A 276 -17.56 6.34 -4.13
N PRO A 277 -17.76 6.97 -5.31
CA PRO A 277 -16.66 7.57 -6.09
C PRO A 277 -15.89 8.66 -5.35
N GLN A 278 -16.51 9.28 -4.35
CA GLN A 278 -15.93 10.37 -3.56
C GLN A 278 -15.02 9.90 -2.43
N ASP A 279 -15.07 8.61 -2.11
CA ASP A 279 -14.44 7.96 -0.95
C ASP A 279 -13.28 7.04 -1.37
N VAL A 280 -12.77 7.19 -2.59
CA VAL A 280 -11.59 6.45 -3.05
C VAL A 280 -10.38 6.85 -2.19
N ASP A 281 -9.98 5.92 -1.33
CA ASP A 281 -9.01 6.07 -0.25
C ASP A 281 -7.84 5.09 -0.40
N TRP A 282 -7.09 5.20 -1.50
CA TRP A 282 -6.01 4.26 -1.81
C TRP A 282 -4.96 4.18 -0.69
N GLN A 283 -4.83 2.99 -0.11
CA GLN A 283 -3.78 2.65 0.85
C GLN A 283 -2.86 1.56 0.31
N ILE A 284 -1.57 1.68 0.60
CA ILE A 284 -0.58 0.65 0.26
C ILE A 284 -0.67 -0.48 1.30
N THR A 285 -1.20 -1.63 0.90
CA THR A 285 -1.38 -2.82 1.77
C THR A 285 -0.22 -3.81 1.68
N ARG A 286 0.60 -3.70 0.64
CA ARG A 286 1.75 -4.58 0.44
C ARG A 286 2.80 -3.92 -0.42
N MET A 287 4.06 -4.11 -0.04
CA MET A 287 5.20 -3.66 -0.82
C MET A 287 6.30 -4.72 -0.84
N LYS A 288 6.70 -5.15 -2.03
CA LYS A 288 7.87 -6.02 -2.24
C LYS A 288 8.80 -5.36 -3.24
N GLN A 289 10.10 -5.42 -2.97
CA GLN A 289 11.12 -4.84 -3.84
C GLN A 289 12.27 -5.82 -4.01
N TYR A 290 12.64 -6.03 -5.26
CA TYR A 290 13.71 -6.89 -5.71
C TYR A 290 14.66 -6.06 -6.56
N GLY A 291 15.92 -5.95 -6.15
CA GLY A 291 16.91 -5.13 -6.84
C GLY A 291 18.11 -5.94 -7.28
N ARG A 292 18.74 -5.53 -8.38
CA ARG A 292 20.08 -5.96 -8.76
C ARG A 292 21.01 -4.77 -8.83
N VAL A 293 22.24 -4.94 -8.36
CA VAL A 293 23.29 -3.94 -8.53
C VAL A 293 23.79 -4.00 -9.96
N VAL A 294 23.85 -2.85 -10.62
CA VAL A 294 24.34 -2.68 -12.00
C VAL A 294 25.79 -2.24 -11.99
N SER A 295 26.11 -1.20 -11.19
CA SER A 295 27.48 -0.75 -10.99
C SER A 295 27.70 -0.24 -9.57
N ARG A 296 28.97 -0.19 -9.18
CA ARG A 296 29.44 0.35 -7.90
C ARG A 296 30.72 1.14 -8.17
N GLU A 297 30.72 2.41 -7.81
CA GLU A 297 31.81 3.34 -8.09
C GLU A 297 32.22 4.03 -6.78
N LEU A 298 33.54 4.14 -6.55
CA LEU A 298 34.08 4.97 -5.48
C LEU A 298 33.98 6.43 -5.93
N VAL A 299 33.47 7.29 -5.05
CA VAL A 299 33.35 8.73 -5.33
C VAL A 299 34.56 9.42 -4.72
N ASP A 300 35.49 9.85 -5.58
CA ASP A 300 36.69 10.58 -5.14
C ASP A 300 36.31 11.97 -4.61
N LEU A 301 36.72 12.27 -3.38
CA LEU A 301 36.48 13.55 -2.71
C LEU A 301 37.32 14.72 -3.26
N ASN A 302 38.18 14.49 -4.28
CA ASN A 302 39.15 15.45 -4.80
C ASN A 302 38.81 16.03 -6.19
N ALA A 303 37.58 15.82 -6.70
CA ALA A 303 37.11 16.48 -7.91
C ALA A 303 36.23 17.69 -7.56
N GLY A 304 36.86 18.73 -7.02
CA GLY A 304 36.24 20.02 -6.67
C GLY A 304 37.30 21.06 -6.39
#